data_AF-A0A838SYP2-F1
#
_entry.id   AF-A0A838SYP2-F1
#
_cell.length_a   1.000
_cell.length_b   1.000
_cell.length_c   1.000
_cell.angle_alpha   90.00
_cell.angle_beta   90.00
_cell.angle_gamma   90.00
#
_symmetry.space_group_name_H-M   'P 1'
#
loop_
_entity.id
_entity.type
_entity.pdbx_description
1 polymer ?
#
loop_
_entity_poly.entity_id
_entity_poly.type
_entity_poly.pdbx_seq_one_letter_code
_entity_poly.pdbx_strand_id
1 'polypeptide(L)'
;MAAALSVPNLIGESDDRVAELERQVNRIALASKDAIADTRTLRVVGQEITNDSDNTDAHLNNVILEVNGNGPRLSVSGTAHDQFAEKLGIPKVYYRRMLATQPGLLAVNMNRWLNVEPEKRLLRLIGGHDEASNQRLAFTNTDYTIRAFLGASYRPLDNAELVQTVLPELKARGAYLREFSLTDQRLHAKFLTVERDVKDIATGRVLESAFVGEVVRMGVYLRNSETGFASLDVSGLIEILKCLNGLICPAATKVRHIGGKRGADEDGLNFLSSQTQRLDNAAIFSRVRDTVIAALNEEAQVKYAESIITAKATVIEPEVPTFEFIDRIGATLQLTDAENEVLKEEVAYSNVVEGGFTQFSLSQGVTALARQATNYDRRTELERAGWQIITGDTGKLLAAGRATARNSRN
;
A
#
# COMPACT_ATOMS: atom_id res chain seq x y z
N MET A 1 2.21 18.62 -22.28
CA MET A 1 3.50 18.34 -22.94
C MET A 1 4.57 18.28 -21.85
N ALA A 2 4.69 17.14 -21.17
CA ALA A 2 5.77 16.93 -20.20
C ALA A 2 7.04 16.65 -21.01
N ALA A 3 8.06 17.50 -20.90
CA ALA A 3 9.32 17.28 -21.59
C ALA A 3 9.88 15.92 -21.18
N ALA A 4 10.16 15.06 -22.16
CA ALA A 4 10.88 13.82 -21.91
C ALA A 4 12.26 14.19 -21.34
N LEU A 5 12.42 14.05 -20.02
CA LEU A 5 13.70 14.20 -19.37
C LEU A 5 14.67 13.19 -19.98
N SER A 6 15.87 13.63 -20.34
CA SER A 6 16.91 12.74 -20.84
C SER A 6 17.25 11.68 -19.78
N VAL A 7 17.55 10.45 -20.21
CA VAL A 7 17.90 9.32 -19.33
C VAL A 7 18.96 9.67 -18.26
N PRO A 8 20.01 10.49 -18.56
CA PRO A 8 20.98 10.92 -17.55
C PRO A 8 20.38 11.76 -16.40
N ASN A 9 19.40 12.64 -16.69
CA ASN A 9 18.73 13.43 -15.65
C ASN A 9 17.79 12.57 -14.80
N LEU A 10 17.14 11.56 -15.39
CA LEU A 10 16.30 10.61 -14.67
C LEU A 10 17.09 9.74 -13.69
N ILE A 11 18.33 9.36 -14.04
CA ILE A 11 19.21 8.58 -13.17
C ILE A 11 19.71 9.43 -11.98
N GLY A 12 20.14 10.67 -12.22
CA GLY A 12 20.56 11.58 -11.14
C GLY A 12 19.45 11.88 -10.14
N GLU A 13 18.24 12.23 -10.61
CA GLU A 13 17.07 12.39 -9.74
C GLU A 13 16.67 11.09 -9.02
N SER A 14 16.89 9.94 -9.66
CA SER A 14 16.62 8.65 -9.03
C SER A 14 17.59 8.37 -7.89
N ASP A 15 18.88 8.69 -8.02
CA ASP A 15 19.85 8.46 -6.96
C ASP A 15 19.52 9.29 -5.70
N ASP A 16 19.09 10.54 -5.87
CA ASP A 16 18.59 11.38 -4.78
C ASP A 16 17.34 10.77 -4.12
N ARG A 17 16.38 10.27 -4.91
CA ARG A 17 15.17 9.60 -4.40
C ARG A 17 15.52 8.31 -3.66
N VAL A 18 16.48 7.53 -4.16
CA VAL A 18 16.94 6.30 -3.50
C VAL A 18 17.60 6.64 -2.17
N ALA A 19 18.48 7.64 -2.15
CA ALA A 19 19.12 8.11 -0.92
C ALA A 19 18.09 8.62 0.09
N GLU A 20 17.05 9.32 -0.35
CA GLU A 20 15.93 9.74 0.49
C GLU A 20 15.16 8.53 1.05
N LEU A 21 14.76 7.58 0.19
CA LEU A 21 14.06 6.37 0.60
C LEU A 21 14.87 5.59 1.65
N GLU A 22 16.14 5.31 1.38
CA GLU A 22 17.05 4.61 2.29
C GLU A 22 17.18 5.36 3.63
N ARG A 23 17.35 6.69 3.59
CA ARG A 23 17.44 7.50 4.81
C ARG A 23 16.17 7.40 5.65
N GLN A 24 14.99 7.50 5.04
CA GLN A 24 13.73 7.46 5.76
C GLN A 24 13.45 6.07 6.35
N VAL A 25 13.65 4.99 5.60
CA VAL A 25 13.41 3.62 6.12
C VAL A 25 14.42 3.25 7.20
N ASN A 26 15.69 3.64 7.04
CA ASN A 26 16.73 3.38 8.05
C ASN A 26 16.49 4.18 9.33
N ARG A 27 16.05 5.44 9.21
CA ARG A 27 15.65 6.25 10.38
C ARG A 27 14.55 5.55 11.18
N ILE A 28 13.50 5.05 10.50
CA ILE A 28 12.41 4.32 11.16
C ILE A 28 12.93 3.03 11.80
N ALA A 29 13.74 2.24 11.09
CA ALA A 29 14.27 0.98 11.60
C ALA A 29 15.14 1.18 12.85
N LEU A 30 16.05 2.16 12.84
CA LEU A 30 16.92 2.48 13.98
C LEU A 30 16.15 3.02 15.19
N ALA A 31 15.06 3.77 14.95
CA ALA A 31 14.22 4.32 15.99
C ALA A 31 13.20 3.31 16.55
N SER A 32 12.94 2.21 15.83
CA SER A 32 11.89 1.27 16.20
C SER A 32 12.33 0.31 17.31
N LYS A 33 11.43 0.05 18.26
CA LYS A 33 11.58 -0.97 19.30
C LYS A 33 10.28 -1.73 19.44
N ASP A 34 10.37 -3.06 19.54
CA ASP A 34 9.20 -3.92 19.67
C ASP A 34 9.14 -4.51 21.08
N ALA A 35 7.94 -4.58 21.65
CA ALA A 35 7.69 -5.17 22.96
C ALA A 35 6.44 -6.05 22.94
N ILE A 36 6.49 -7.22 23.60
CA ILE A 36 5.29 -8.03 23.84
C ILE A 36 4.76 -7.69 25.23
N ALA A 37 3.49 -7.32 25.31
CA ALA A 37 2.80 -7.03 26.56
C ALA A 37 1.50 -7.82 26.68
N ASP A 38 1.17 -8.21 27.90
CA ASP A 38 -0.18 -8.71 28.25
C ASP A 38 -1.10 -7.49 28.41
N THR A 39 -2.30 -7.49 27.85
CA THR A 39 -3.18 -6.32 27.89
C THR A 39 -3.55 -5.89 29.31
N ARG A 40 -3.49 -6.77 30.30
CA ARG A 40 -3.74 -6.45 31.72
C ARG A 40 -2.64 -5.59 32.33
N THR A 41 -1.45 -5.58 31.74
CA THR A 41 -0.36 -4.70 32.18
C THR A 41 -0.43 -3.32 31.54
N LEU A 42 -1.34 -3.12 30.60
CA LEU A 42 -1.55 -1.86 29.89
C LEU A 42 -2.67 -1.09 30.58
N ARG A 43 -2.36 0.15 31.00
CA ARG A 43 -3.35 1.07 31.56
C ARG A 43 -3.40 2.32 30.70
N VAL A 44 -4.58 2.57 30.16
CA VAL A 44 -4.89 3.78 29.42
C VAL A 44 -5.25 4.88 30.41
N VAL A 45 -4.63 6.04 30.27
CA VAL A 45 -4.94 7.22 31.07
C VAL A 45 -5.38 8.33 30.12
N GLY A 46 -6.59 8.83 30.37
CA GLY A 46 -7.10 10.00 29.68
C GLY A 46 -6.57 11.26 30.33
N GLN A 47 -6.15 12.21 29.52
CA GLN A 47 -5.66 13.51 29.93
C GLN A 47 -6.44 14.59 29.16
N GLU A 48 -7.04 15.51 29.90
CA GLU A 48 -7.56 16.73 29.30
C GLU A 48 -6.37 17.66 29.04
N ILE A 49 -5.79 17.56 27.85
CA ILE A 49 -4.87 18.57 27.38
C ILE A 49 -5.73 19.70 26.82
N THR A 50 -5.73 20.86 27.49
CA THR A 50 -6.36 22.08 26.98
C THR A 50 -5.57 22.54 25.74
N ASN A 51 -5.96 22.04 24.58
CA ASN A 51 -5.38 22.44 23.30
C ASN A 51 -6.28 23.50 22.68
N ASP A 52 -5.77 24.72 22.57
CA ASP A 52 -6.43 25.88 21.95
C ASP A 52 -6.42 25.80 20.40
N SER A 53 -6.23 24.60 19.83
CA SER A 53 -6.02 24.40 18.40
C SER A 53 -7.02 23.41 17.80
N ASP A 54 -7.73 23.82 16.75
CA ASP A 54 -8.60 23.00 15.90
C ASP A 54 -7.85 21.90 15.09
N ASN A 55 -6.59 21.61 15.42
CA ASN A 55 -5.84 20.55 14.75
C ASN A 55 -6.23 19.18 15.31
N THR A 56 -6.81 18.32 14.47
CA THR A 56 -7.21 16.95 14.81
C THR A 56 -6.08 16.09 15.38
N ASP A 57 -4.82 16.36 15.03
CA ASP A 57 -3.67 15.63 15.58
C ASP A 57 -3.29 16.08 17.00
N ALA A 58 -3.76 17.24 17.45
CA ALA A 58 -3.53 17.72 18.82
C ALA A 58 -4.18 16.78 19.86
N HIS A 59 -5.28 16.14 19.50
CA HIS A 59 -6.03 15.26 20.40
C HIS A 59 -5.42 13.86 20.56
N LEU A 60 -4.44 13.47 19.74
CA LEU A 60 -3.81 12.14 19.85
C LEU A 60 -3.16 11.92 21.22
N ASN A 61 -2.62 12.99 21.81
CA ASN A 61 -1.97 12.93 23.11
C ASN A 61 -2.94 13.06 24.29
N ASN A 62 -4.25 13.21 24.05
CA ASN A 62 -5.26 13.21 25.12
C ASN A 62 -5.37 11.83 25.79
N VAL A 63 -4.75 10.81 25.22
CA VAL A 63 -4.66 9.48 25.82
C VAL A 63 -3.22 9.00 25.78
N ILE A 64 -2.74 8.49 26.92
CA ILE A 64 -1.45 7.81 27.03
C ILE A 64 -1.61 6.38 27.54
N LEU A 65 -0.61 5.56 27.28
CA LEU A 65 -0.54 4.19 27.75
C LEU A 65 0.57 4.03 28.80
N GLU A 66 0.18 3.73 30.03
CA GLU A 66 1.10 3.32 31.10
C GLU A 66 1.30 1.80 31.05
N VAL A 67 2.56 1.37 31.08
CA VAL A 67 2.90 -0.06 31.13
C VAL A 67 3.26 -0.44 32.57
N ASN A 68 2.67 -1.50 33.12
CA ASN A 68 2.94 -2.02 34.48
C ASN A 68 2.68 -1.01 35.63
N GLY A 69 1.78 -0.03 35.47
CA GLY A 69 1.35 0.91 36.51
C GLY A 69 2.38 1.95 36.99
N ASN A 70 3.68 1.62 36.93
CA ASN A 70 4.83 2.49 37.25
C ASN A 70 5.89 2.49 36.13
N GLY A 71 5.63 1.84 35.00
CA GLY A 71 6.55 1.82 33.86
C GLY A 71 6.41 3.05 32.97
N PRO A 72 7.02 3.04 31.77
CA PRO A 72 6.99 4.19 30.87
C PRO A 72 5.56 4.53 30.47
N ARG A 73 5.27 5.83 30.39
CA ARG A 73 4.03 6.33 29.80
C ARG A 73 4.30 6.57 28.33
N LEU A 74 3.53 5.98 27.44
CA LEU A 74 3.79 6.05 26.01
C LEU A 74 2.68 6.87 25.36
N SER A 75 3.05 7.83 24.52
CA SER A 75 2.08 8.47 23.62
C SER A 75 1.62 7.46 22.57
N VAL A 76 0.49 7.74 21.92
CA VAL A 76 -0.15 6.81 20.98
C VAL A 76 -0.31 7.49 19.62
N SER A 77 0.19 6.85 18.56
CA SER A 77 0.06 7.40 17.21
C SER A 77 -1.38 7.29 16.69
N GLY A 78 -1.69 8.06 15.64
CA GLY A 78 -2.97 7.95 14.95
C GLY A 78 -3.27 6.52 14.46
N THR A 79 -2.27 5.82 13.93
CA THR A 79 -2.40 4.43 13.49
C THR A 79 -2.68 3.46 14.64
N ALA A 80 -1.99 3.63 15.77
CA ALA A 80 -2.22 2.79 16.94
C ALA A 80 -3.62 3.02 17.53
N HIS A 81 -4.13 4.25 17.55
CA HIS A 81 -5.52 4.53 17.95
C HIS A 81 -6.55 3.80 17.09
N ASP A 82 -6.38 3.78 15.77
CA ASP A 82 -7.29 3.04 14.87
C ASP A 82 -7.26 1.54 15.15
N GLN A 83 -6.09 1.01 15.53
CA GLN A 83 -5.92 -0.40 15.90
C GLN A 83 -6.53 -0.72 17.26
N PHE A 84 -6.38 0.16 18.25
CA PHE A 84 -7.11 0.03 19.52
C PHE A 84 -8.62 0.02 19.29
N ALA A 85 -9.14 0.94 18.48
CA ALA A 85 -10.57 0.99 18.16
C ALA A 85 -11.04 -0.34 17.53
N GLU A 86 -10.33 -0.83 16.51
CA GLU A 86 -10.67 -2.09 15.85
C GLU A 86 -10.59 -3.30 16.80
N LYS A 87 -9.50 -3.44 17.56
CA LYS A 87 -9.25 -4.61 18.40
C LYS A 87 -10.12 -4.66 19.65
N LEU A 88 -10.56 -3.51 20.15
CA LEU A 88 -11.49 -3.43 21.29
C LEU A 88 -12.96 -3.38 20.84
N GLY A 89 -13.25 -3.50 19.54
CA GLY A 89 -14.61 -3.46 19.00
C GLY A 89 -15.31 -2.11 19.16
N ILE A 90 -14.55 -1.01 19.29
CA ILE A 90 -15.10 0.34 19.46
C ILE A 90 -15.21 1.01 18.09
N PRO A 91 -16.40 1.49 17.67
CA PRO A 91 -16.55 2.18 16.39
C PRO A 91 -15.60 3.39 16.27
N LYS A 92 -14.82 3.46 15.18
CA LYS A 92 -13.74 4.45 15.00
C LYS A 92 -14.22 5.90 15.15
N VAL A 93 -15.38 6.25 14.59
CA VAL A 93 -15.97 7.60 14.70
C VAL A 93 -16.26 7.93 16.16
N TYR A 94 -16.82 6.98 16.91
CA TYR A 94 -17.09 7.15 18.34
C TYR A 94 -15.80 7.25 19.16
N TYR A 95 -14.82 6.40 18.86
CA TYR A 95 -13.48 6.44 19.47
C TYR A 95 -12.84 7.82 19.30
N ARG A 96 -12.78 8.34 18.07
CA ARG A 96 -12.17 9.65 17.76
C ARG A 96 -12.92 10.80 18.43
N ARG A 97 -14.25 10.74 18.45
CA ARG A 97 -15.07 11.73 19.18
C ARG A 97 -14.72 11.76 20.66
N MET A 98 -14.63 10.61 21.32
CA MET A 98 -14.26 10.56 22.74
C MET A 98 -12.79 10.95 22.97
N LEU A 99 -11.87 10.58 22.07
CA LEU A 99 -10.47 10.99 22.16
C LEU A 99 -10.34 12.52 22.18
N ALA A 100 -11.12 13.21 21.37
CA ALA A 100 -11.14 14.67 21.31
C ALA A 100 -11.89 15.32 22.48
N THR A 101 -13.06 14.80 22.85
CA THR A 101 -14.02 15.52 23.73
C THR A 101 -14.15 14.99 25.15
N GLN A 102 -13.86 13.70 25.36
CA GLN A 102 -14.07 12.98 26.63
C GLN A 102 -13.00 11.89 26.82
N PRO A 103 -11.69 12.25 26.87
CA PRO A 103 -10.60 11.27 26.89
C PRO A 103 -10.60 10.39 28.15
N GLY A 104 -11.07 10.92 29.28
CA GLY A 104 -11.25 10.13 30.51
C GLY A 104 -12.24 8.98 30.33
N LEU A 105 -13.37 9.22 29.66
CA LEU A 105 -14.37 8.19 29.37
C LEU A 105 -13.83 7.15 28.39
N LEU A 106 -13.09 7.59 27.36
CA LEU A 106 -12.41 6.68 26.44
C LEU A 106 -11.45 5.76 27.19
N ALA A 107 -10.63 6.31 28.08
CA ALA A 107 -9.68 5.54 28.87
C ALA A 107 -10.36 4.48 29.75
N VAL A 108 -11.46 4.82 30.43
CA VAL A 108 -12.26 3.86 31.21
C VAL A 108 -12.77 2.73 30.33
N ASN A 109 -13.32 3.05 29.15
CA ASN A 109 -13.84 2.06 28.22
C ASN A 109 -12.72 1.14 27.71
N MET A 110 -11.58 1.70 27.27
CA MET A 110 -10.45 0.91 26.79
C MET A 110 -9.90 -0.01 27.89
N ASN A 111 -9.69 0.51 29.11
CA ASN A 111 -9.22 -0.28 30.23
C ASN A 111 -10.15 -1.44 30.56
N ARG A 112 -11.47 -1.25 30.45
CA ARG A 112 -12.43 -2.34 30.65
C ARG A 112 -12.18 -3.47 29.66
N TRP A 113 -12.11 -3.18 28.36
CA TRP A 113 -11.93 -4.20 27.33
C TRP A 113 -10.56 -4.89 27.39
N LEU A 114 -9.49 -4.13 27.67
CA LEU A 114 -8.14 -4.69 27.86
C LEU A 114 -8.06 -5.73 28.99
N ASN A 115 -8.95 -5.64 29.98
CA ASN A 115 -9.01 -6.56 31.12
C ASN A 115 -10.05 -7.68 30.98
N VAL A 116 -11.16 -7.44 30.28
CA VAL A 116 -12.24 -8.45 30.11
C VAL A 116 -11.79 -9.57 29.16
N GLU A 117 -11.07 -9.23 28.09
CA GLU A 117 -10.53 -10.19 27.12
C GLU A 117 -9.00 -10.08 27.07
N PRO A 118 -8.30 -10.64 28.08
CA PRO A 118 -6.88 -10.46 28.21
C PRO A 118 -6.11 -11.26 27.15
N GLU A 119 -5.22 -10.59 26.44
CA GLU A 119 -4.42 -11.21 25.39
C GLU A 119 -2.98 -10.68 25.39
N LYS A 120 -2.06 -11.45 24.79
CA LYS A 120 -0.73 -10.93 24.47
C LYS A 120 -0.80 -10.12 23.17
N ARG A 121 -0.13 -8.98 23.17
CA ARG A 121 -0.08 -8.03 22.05
C ARG A 121 1.35 -7.61 21.78
N LEU A 122 1.66 -7.40 20.52
CA LEU A 122 2.90 -6.79 20.07
C LEU A 122 2.68 -5.27 20.01
N LEU A 123 3.44 -4.54 20.81
CA LEU A 123 3.54 -3.09 20.75
C LEU A 123 4.76 -2.73 19.91
N ARG A 124 4.53 -2.05 18.78
CA ARG A 124 5.63 -1.44 18.03
C ARG A 124 5.78 -0.01 18.49
N LEU A 125 6.96 0.31 19.01
CA LEU A 125 7.34 1.63 19.51
C LEU A 125 8.25 2.29 18.49
N ILE A 126 8.17 3.62 18.39
CA ILE A 126 9.10 4.44 17.63
C ILE A 126 9.64 5.54 18.52
N GLY A 127 10.97 5.67 18.54
CA GLY A 127 11.69 6.69 19.30
C GLY A 127 12.02 7.93 18.49
N GLY A 128 12.56 8.96 19.15
CA GLY A 128 13.17 10.11 18.48
C GLY A 128 12.15 11.15 18.03
N HIS A 129 11.41 11.68 18.98
CA HIS A 129 10.57 12.86 18.79
C HIS A 129 11.39 14.07 18.35
N ASP A 130 10.80 14.92 17.50
CA ASP A 130 11.34 16.26 17.27
C ASP A 130 11.20 17.13 18.53
N GLU A 131 11.91 18.25 18.57
CA GLU A 131 11.93 19.14 19.74
C GLU A 131 10.52 19.62 20.12
N ALA A 132 9.67 19.92 19.14
CA ALA A 132 8.28 20.32 19.37
C ALA A 132 7.43 19.19 19.97
N SER A 133 7.67 17.95 19.59
CA SER A 133 6.98 16.77 20.13
C SER A 133 7.51 16.42 21.52
N ASN A 134 8.82 16.57 21.77
CA ASN A 134 9.40 16.41 23.11
C ASN A 134 8.81 17.41 24.12
N GLN A 135 8.65 18.68 23.73
CA GLN A 135 8.01 19.68 24.59
C GLN A 135 6.55 19.30 24.91
N ARG A 136 5.80 18.85 23.90
CA ARG A 136 4.41 18.39 24.08
C ARG A 136 4.29 17.11 24.90
N LEU A 137 5.29 16.24 24.83
CA LEU A 137 5.32 14.93 25.48
C LEU A 137 6.15 14.89 26.76
N ALA A 138 6.62 16.03 27.30
CA ALA A 138 7.49 16.05 28.48
C ALA A 138 6.93 15.29 29.70
N PHE A 139 5.61 15.13 29.77
CA PHE A 139 4.90 14.41 30.83
C PHE A 139 4.97 12.86 30.71
N THR A 140 5.38 12.31 29.56
CA THR A 140 5.46 10.86 29.33
C THR A 140 6.72 10.23 29.93
N ASN A 141 7.74 11.05 30.25
CA ASN A 141 9.04 10.64 30.76
C ASN A 141 9.73 9.57 29.86
N THR A 142 9.46 9.61 28.56
CA THR A 142 10.05 8.73 27.55
C THR A 142 9.91 9.32 26.15
N ASP A 143 10.86 9.00 25.28
CA ASP A 143 10.89 9.47 23.89
C ASP A 143 10.22 8.49 22.91
N TYR A 144 9.38 7.58 23.41
CA TYR A 144 8.73 6.54 22.63
C TYR A 144 7.23 6.77 22.46
N THR A 145 6.77 6.66 21.21
CA THR A 145 5.36 6.57 20.85
C THR A 145 5.01 5.15 20.45
N ILE A 146 3.82 4.67 20.83
CA ILE A 146 3.25 3.45 20.27
C ILE A 146 2.82 3.74 18.84
N ARG A 147 3.57 3.20 17.89
CA ARG A 147 3.30 3.31 16.45
C ARG A 147 2.27 2.28 15.97
N ALA A 148 2.22 1.11 16.61
CA ALA A 148 1.23 0.08 16.30
C ALA A 148 0.89 -0.84 17.49
N PHE A 149 -0.36 -1.32 17.52
CA PHE A 149 -0.93 -2.29 18.46
C PHE A 149 -1.39 -3.53 17.69
N LEU A 150 -0.60 -4.61 17.76
CA LEU A 150 -0.71 -5.77 16.87
C LEU A 150 -0.92 -7.07 17.64
N GLY A 151 -1.37 -8.11 16.94
CA GLY A 151 -1.43 -9.46 17.51
C GLY A 151 -0.02 -9.97 17.86
N ALA A 152 0.12 -10.74 18.93
CA ALA A 152 1.42 -11.27 19.37
C ALA A 152 2.10 -12.25 18.40
N SER A 153 1.40 -12.70 17.35
CA SER A 153 1.97 -13.49 16.25
C SER A 153 2.31 -12.66 15.01
N TYR A 154 2.06 -11.35 15.06
CA TYR A 154 2.42 -10.45 13.97
C TYR A 154 3.94 -10.46 13.81
N ARG A 155 4.38 -10.57 12.57
CA ARG A 155 5.77 -10.62 12.20
C ARG A 155 6.11 -9.38 11.37
N PRO A 156 6.74 -8.37 11.97
CA PRO A 156 7.33 -7.29 11.24
C PRO A 156 8.29 -7.75 10.15
N LEU A 157 8.11 -7.22 8.95
CA LEU A 157 9.13 -7.25 7.91
C LEU A 157 9.53 -5.79 7.72
N ASP A 158 10.75 -5.43 8.13
CA ASP A 158 11.18 -4.04 8.13
C ASP A 158 11.46 -3.57 6.69
N ASN A 159 11.00 -2.36 6.40
CA ASN A 159 11.16 -1.72 5.10
C ASN A 159 12.64 -1.47 4.78
N ALA A 160 13.48 -1.21 5.79
CA ALA A 160 14.92 -1.07 5.60
C ALA A 160 15.57 -2.34 5.05
N GLU A 161 15.26 -3.49 5.65
CA GLU A 161 15.78 -4.79 5.19
C GLU A 161 15.22 -5.16 3.80
N LEU A 162 13.93 -4.88 3.55
CA LEU A 162 13.32 -5.03 2.24
C LEU A 162 14.05 -4.21 1.17
N VAL A 163 14.22 -2.91 1.39
CA VAL A 163 14.86 -1.97 0.46
C VAL A 163 16.32 -2.36 0.22
N GLN A 164 17.08 -2.65 1.28
CA GLN A 164 18.47 -3.09 1.19
C GLN A 164 18.61 -4.38 0.37
N THR A 165 17.65 -5.30 0.48
CA THR A 165 17.67 -6.58 -0.24
C THR A 165 17.41 -6.41 -1.73
N VAL A 166 16.47 -5.54 -2.11
CA VAL A 166 15.99 -5.45 -3.51
C VAL A 166 16.70 -4.40 -4.34
N LEU A 167 17.20 -3.32 -3.73
CA LEU A 167 17.85 -2.22 -4.46
C LEU A 167 19.05 -2.65 -5.31
N PRO A 168 19.97 -3.52 -4.83
CA PRO A 168 21.09 -3.97 -5.65
C PRO A 168 20.64 -4.69 -6.92
N GLU A 169 19.62 -5.56 -6.81
CA GLU A 169 19.08 -6.33 -7.95
C GLU A 169 18.34 -5.45 -8.96
N LEU A 170 17.64 -4.42 -8.46
CA LEU A 170 16.96 -3.42 -9.30
C LEU A 170 17.99 -2.60 -10.08
N LYS A 171 19.03 -2.08 -9.41
CA LYS A 171 20.11 -1.31 -10.03
C LYS A 171 20.86 -2.14 -11.07
N ALA A 172 21.20 -3.40 -10.76
CA ALA A 172 21.88 -4.31 -11.67
C ALA A 172 21.10 -4.58 -12.97
N ARG A 173 19.76 -4.42 -12.94
CA ARG A 173 18.86 -4.59 -14.09
C ARG A 173 18.47 -3.25 -14.74
N GLY A 174 19.15 -2.16 -14.39
CA GLY A 174 18.89 -0.84 -14.95
C GLY A 174 17.53 -0.25 -14.52
N ALA A 175 16.94 -0.74 -13.43
CA ALA A 175 15.75 -0.14 -12.86
C ALA A 175 16.12 1.01 -11.92
N TYR A 176 15.39 2.12 -12.05
CA TYR A 176 15.55 3.33 -11.25
C TYR A 176 14.29 3.61 -10.45
N LEU A 177 14.41 4.36 -9.34
CA LEU A 177 13.27 4.68 -8.49
C LEU A 177 12.46 5.82 -9.10
N ARG A 178 11.27 5.50 -9.62
CA ARG A 178 10.37 6.47 -10.25
C ARG A 178 9.69 7.35 -9.22
N GLU A 179 9.11 6.74 -8.18
CA GLU A 179 8.44 7.40 -7.07
C GLU A 179 8.31 6.46 -5.86
N PHE A 180 8.17 7.02 -4.67
CA PHE A 180 7.81 6.27 -3.47
C PHE A 180 6.91 7.10 -2.55
N SER A 181 6.17 6.42 -1.68
CA SER A 181 5.40 7.02 -0.59
C SER A 181 5.61 6.17 0.66
N LEU A 182 6.12 6.80 1.71
CA LEU A 182 6.31 6.16 3.02
C LEU A 182 5.42 6.87 4.03
N THR A 183 4.47 6.12 4.57
CA THR A 183 3.54 6.59 5.62
C THR A 183 3.68 5.70 6.84
N ASP A 184 3.08 6.09 7.97
CA ASP A 184 3.01 5.23 9.16
C ASP A 184 2.29 3.92 8.89
N GLN A 185 1.38 3.87 7.92
CA GLN A 185 0.64 2.67 7.59
C GLN A 185 1.44 1.73 6.68
N ARG A 186 2.17 2.26 5.70
CA ARG A 186 2.77 1.43 4.64
C ARG A 186 3.78 2.20 3.79
N LEU A 187 4.68 1.43 3.17
CA LEU A 187 5.57 1.83 2.09
C LEU A 187 4.95 1.45 0.74
N HIS A 188 5.06 2.34 -0.24
CA HIS A 188 4.89 2.10 -1.67
C HIS A 188 6.15 2.55 -2.39
N ALA A 189 6.70 1.75 -3.29
CA ALA A 189 7.83 2.16 -4.13
C ALA A 189 7.68 1.58 -5.54
N LYS A 190 7.86 2.42 -6.56
CA LYS A 190 7.77 2.04 -7.97
C LYS A 190 9.13 2.20 -8.63
N PHE A 191 9.65 1.10 -9.14
CA PHE A 191 10.89 1.06 -9.90
C PHE A 191 10.57 0.77 -11.36
N LEU A 192 11.21 1.49 -12.28
CA LEU A 192 11.02 1.35 -13.72
C LEU A 192 12.36 1.16 -14.41
N THR A 193 12.37 0.38 -15.48
CA THR A 193 13.50 0.26 -16.42
C THR A 193 13.43 1.37 -17.46
N VAL A 194 14.41 1.35 -18.37
CA VAL A 194 14.38 2.17 -19.58
C VAL A 194 13.17 1.84 -20.45
N GLU A 195 12.84 2.80 -21.31
CA GLU A 195 11.76 2.69 -22.28
C GLU A 195 12.11 1.73 -23.40
N ARG A 196 11.12 0.94 -23.82
CA ARG A 196 11.22 -0.02 -24.91
C ARG A 196 9.92 -0.03 -25.71
N ASP A 197 10.02 -0.17 -27.01
CA ASP A 197 8.84 -0.40 -27.86
C ASP A 197 8.30 -1.80 -27.58
N VAL A 198 6.98 -1.92 -27.43
CA VAL A 198 6.28 -3.19 -27.22
C VAL A 198 6.62 -4.20 -28.32
N LYS A 199 6.83 -3.74 -29.56
CA LYS A 199 7.23 -4.58 -30.69
C LYS A 199 8.61 -5.21 -30.51
N ASP A 200 9.55 -4.48 -29.92
CA ASP A 200 10.91 -4.97 -29.66
C ASP A 200 10.94 -5.98 -28.51
N ILE A 201 9.91 -5.98 -27.65
CA ILE A 201 9.76 -6.92 -26.55
C ILE A 201 9.04 -8.18 -27.04
N ALA A 202 7.91 -8.05 -27.73
CA ALA A 202 7.09 -9.17 -28.21
C ALA A 202 7.64 -9.79 -29.52
N THR A 203 8.92 -10.17 -29.50
CA THR A 203 9.60 -10.77 -30.67
C THR A 203 8.91 -12.07 -31.08
N GLY A 204 8.45 -12.15 -32.34
CA GLY A 204 7.88 -13.38 -32.92
C GLY A 204 6.41 -13.32 -33.35
N ARG A 205 5.68 -12.23 -33.07
CA ARG A 205 4.33 -12.00 -33.65
C ARG A 205 4.40 -11.02 -34.81
N VAL A 206 3.65 -11.29 -35.87
CA VAL A 206 3.34 -10.28 -36.91
C VAL A 206 2.37 -9.30 -36.27
N LEU A 207 2.89 -8.17 -35.80
CA LEU A 207 2.06 -7.10 -35.24
C LEU A 207 1.52 -6.26 -36.39
N GLU A 208 0.19 -6.10 -36.44
CA GLU A 208 -0.47 -5.17 -37.35
C GLU A 208 -0.07 -3.71 -37.06
N SER A 209 -0.33 -2.81 -38.01
CA SER A 209 0.09 -1.39 -37.90
C SER A 209 -0.47 -0.66 -36.66
N ALA A 210 -1.57 -1.13 -36.08
CA ALA A 210 -2.21 -0.55 -34.89
C ALA A 210 -1.33 -0.59 -33.62
N PHE A 211 -0.25 -1.38 -33.61
CA PHE A 211 0.66 -1.52 -32.47
C PHE A 211 1.96 -0.69 -32.61
N VAL A 212 2.15 -0.02 -33.74
CA VAL A 212 3.38 0.74 -34.02
C VAL A 212 3.44 1.99 -33.13
N GLY A 213 4.51 2.10 -32.34
CA GLY A 213 4.78 3.27 -31.48
C GLY A 213 4.27 3.17 -30.05
N GLU A 214 3.83 1.99 -29.59
CA GLU A 214 3.51 1.78 -28.18
C GLU A 214 4.80 1.56 -27.38
N VAL A 215 5.23 2.60 -26.66
CA VAL A 215 6.44 2.56 -25.86
C VAL A 215 6.07 2.43 -24.38
N VAL A 216 6.70 1.48 -23.71
CA VAL A 216 6.45 1.18 -22.30
C VAL A 216 7.74 1.19 -21.49
N ARG A 217 7.61 1.44 -20.19
CA ARG A 217 8.63 1.09 -19.20
C ARG A 217 8.09 -0.04 -18.35
N MET A 218 8.90 -1.06 -18.12
CA MET A 218 8.54 -2.18 -17.26
C MET A 218 9.26 -2.04 -15.92
N GLY A 219 8.80 -2.73 -14.90
CA GLY A 219 9.23 -2.41 -13.56
C GLY A 219 8.69 -3.32 -12.48
N VAL A 220 8.96 -2.90 -11.25
CA VAL A 220 8.49 -3.57 -10.04
C VAL A 220 7.84 -2.55 -9.12
N TYR A 221 6.68 -2.91 -8.62
CA TYR A 221 6.00 -2.23 -7.54
C TYR A 221 6.19 -3.00 -6.23
N LEU A 222 6.64 -2.30 -5.19
CA LEU A 222 6.80 -2.81 -3.84
C LEU A 222 5.77 -2.16 -2.92
N ARG A 223 5.11 -2.97 -2.11
CA ARG A 223 4.31 -2.50 -0.98
C ARG A 223 4.60 -3.32 0.25
N ASN A 224 4.70 -2.67 1.40
CA ASN A 224 4.88 -3.36 2.68
C ASN A 224 4.30 -2.54 3.83
N SER A 225 3.89 -3.21 4.90
CA SER A 225 3.45 -2.55 6.13
C SER A 225 4.16 -3.14 7.35
N GLU A 226 4.88 -2.28 8.04
CA GLU A 226 5.44 -2.57 9.35
C GLU A 226 4.35 -2.57 10.43
N THR A 227 3.26 -1.86 10.21
CA THR A 227 2.24 -1.56 11.22
C THR A 227 0.94 -2.31 10.96
N GLY A 228 0.89 -3.31 10.08
CA GLY A 228 -0.25 -4.22 9.92
C GLY A 228 -1.39 -3.75 9.02
N PHE A 229 -1.18 -2.68 8.23
CA PHE A 229 -2.19 -2.15 7.29
C PHE A 229 -2.12 -2.76 5.89
N ALA A 230 -1.07 -3.52 5.58
CA ALA A 230 -0.91 -4.22 4.32
C ALA A 230 -0.04 -5.48 4.51
N SER A 231 -0.11 -6.39 3.54
CA SER A 231 0.89 -7.46 3.38
C SER A 231 2.06 -6.97 2.53
N LEU A 232 3.24 -7.56 2.72
CA LEU A 232 4.32 -7.43 1.74
C LEU A 232 3.86 -7.97 0.38
N ASP A 233 4.08 -7.16 -0.65
CA ASP A 233 3.58 -7.38 -2.00
C ASP A 233 4.62 -6.88 -3.00
N VAL A 234 5.07 -7.80 -3.85
CA VAL A 234 5.95 -7.53 -4.98
C VAL A 234 5.20 -7.87 -6.24
N SER A 235 4.97 -6.85 -7.06
CA SER A 235 4.20 -6.94 -8.29
C SER A 235 4.99 -6.41 -9.47
N GLY A 236 4.76 -6.95 -10.67
CA GLY A 236 5.21 -6.29 -11.90
C GLY A 236 4.51 -4.94 -12.08
N LEU A 237 5.18 -4.00 -12.73
CA LEU A 237 4.66 -2.68 -13.07
C LEU A 237 4.94 -2.40 -14.55
N ILE A 238 3.99 -1.78 -15.23
CA ILE A 238 4.17 -1.24 -16.57
C ILE A 238 3.71 0.21 -16.58
N GLU A 239 4.49 1.10 -17.15
CA GLU A 239 4.12 2.49 -17.42
C GLU A 239 3.98 2.65 -18.94
N ILE A 240 2.77 2.96 -19.39
CA ILE A 240 2.49 3.25 -20.80
C ILE A 240 2.88 4.71 -21.08
N LEU A 241 3.87 4.97 -21.95
CA LEU A 241 4.48 6.31 -22.01
C LEU A 241 3.62 7.38 -22.67
N LYS A 242 2.78 7.00 -23.64
CA LYS A 242 1.87 7.92 -24.35
C LYS A 242 0.99 8.71 -23.38
N CYS A 243 0.62 8.08 -22.27
CA CYS A 243 -0.28 8.61 -21.25
C CYS A 243 0.33 8.61 -19.84
N LEU A 244 1.55 8.10 -19.64
CA LEU A 244 2.19 7.90 -18.33
C LEU A 244 1.31 7.13 -17.33
N ASN A 245 0.49 6.21 -17.84
CA ASN A 245 -0.42 5.41 -17.03
C ASN A 245 0.30 4.19 -16.46
N GLY A 246 0.23 4.02 -15.15
CA GLY A 246 0.74 2.85 -14.45
C GLY A 246 -0.25 1.68 -14.49
N LEU A 247 0.27 0.47 -14.68
CA LEU A 247 -0.45 -0.79 -14.61
C LEU A 247 0.29 -1.71 -13.65
N ILE A 248 -0.31 -1.96 -12.49
CA ILE A 248 0.28 -2.86 -11.49
C ILE A 248 -0.26 -4.28 -11.72
N CYS A 249 0.63 -5.17 -12.12
CA CYS A 249 0.35 -6.57 -12.36
C CYS A 249 -0.05 -7.29 -11.05
N PRO A 250 -0.67 -8.48 -11.10
CA PRO A 250 -0.93 -9.28 -9.92
C PRO A 250 0.38 -9.55 -9.19
N ALA A 251 0.30 -9.61 -7.87
CA ALA A 251 1.47 -9.86 -7.04
C ALA A 251 2.14 -11.17 -7.47
N ALA A 252 3.39 -11.08 -7.88
CA ALA A 252 4.23 -12.26 -8.10
C ALA A 252 4.50 -12.96 -6.76
N THR A 253 4.66 -12.17 -5.70
CA THR A 253 4.76 -12.66 -4.32
C THR A 253 3.94 -11.79 -3.38
N LYS A 254 3.10 -12.42 -2.55
CA LYS A 254 2.38 -11.80 -1.43
C LYS A 254 2.69 -12.54 -0.14
N VAL A 255 3.30 -11.86 0.82
CA VAL A 255 3.68 -12.45 2.11
C VAL A 255 2.84 -11.84 3.22
N ARG A 256 2.09 -12.69 3.93
CA ARG A 256 1.36 -12.27 5.14
C ARG A 256 2.33 -12.14 6.30
N HIS A 257 2.13 -11.12 7.14
CA HIS A 257 2.89 -10.86 8.36
C HIS A 257 2.48 -11.77 9.52
N ILE A 258 2.29 -13.06 9.24
CA ILE A 258 1.98 -14.08 10.23
C ILE A 258 3.26 -14.88 10.45
N GLY A 259 3.79 -14.86 11.69
CA GLY A 259 4.79 -15.85 12.08
C GLY A 259 4.20 -17.24 11.89
N GLY A 260 4.98 -18.17 11.30
CA GLY A 260 4.51 -19.50 10.87
C GLY A 260 3.63 -20.19 11.90
N LYS A 261 2.71 -21.07 11.43
CA LYS A 261 1.80 -21.83 12.29
C LYS A 261 2.58 -22.40 13.48
N ARG A 262 2.31 -21.84 14.66
CA ARG A 262 2.74 -22.38 15.94
C ARG A 262 2.13 -23.79 15.97
N GLY A 263 2.97 -24.82 15.92
CA GLY A 263 2.52 -26.19 16.13
C GLY A 263 1.65 -26.21 17.38
N ALA A 264 0.48 -26.83 17.26
CA ALA A 264 -0.39 -27.10 18.39
C ALA A 264 0.29 -28.20 19.22
N ASP A 265 1.29 -27.81 20.01
CA ASP A 265 1.70 -28.56 21.17
C ASP A 265 1.07 -27.83 22.36
N GLU A 266 0.28 -28.58 23.12
CA GLU A 266 -0.61 -28.14 24.21
C GLU A 266 0.08 -27.48 25.41
N ASP A 267 1.39 -27.20 25.34
CA ASP A 267 2.20 -26.63 26.41
C ASP A 267 2.83 -25.27 26.04
N GLY A 268 1.99 -24.26 25.78
CA GLY A 268 2.15 -22.87 26.24
C GLY A 268 3.44 -22.04 25.98
N LEU A 269 4.50 -22.53 25.34
CA LEU A 269 5.81 -21.86 25.28
C LEU A 269 6.51 -22.03 23.93
N ASN A 270 5.92 -21.51 22.86
CA ASN A 270 6.56 -21.43 21.55
C ASN A 270 7.17 -20.04 21.29
N PHE A 271 8.30 -19.78 21.94
CA PHE A 271 9.15 -18.62 21.64
C PHE A 271 10.24 -19.05 20.66
N LEU A 272 10.03 -18.82 19.35
CA LEU A 272 11.16 -18.83 18.41
C LEU A 272 12.20 -17.83 18.92
N SER A 273 13.46 -18.26 19.00
CA SER A 273 14.55 -17.37 19.40
C SER A 273 14.62 -16.17 18.45
N SER A 274 15.13 -15.03 18.93
CA SER A 274 15.36 -13.85 18.09
C SER A 274 16.22 -14.19 16.87
N GLN A 275 17.17 -15.11 17.02
CA GLN A 275 18.00 -15.62 15.93
C GLN A 275 17.17 -16.37 14.88
N THR A 276 16.27 -17.27 15.30
CA THR A 276 15.40 -18.00 14.38
C THR A 276 14.47 -17.06 13.62
N GLN A 277 13.89 -16.07 14.29
CA GLN A 277 13.05 -15.06 13.65
C GLN A 277 13.81 -14.26 12.58
N ARG A 278 15.08 -13.91 12.85
CA ARG A 278 15.95 -13.24 11.87
C ARG A 278 16.27 -14.12 10.67
N LEU A 279 16.61 -15.40 10.89
CA LEU A 279 16.90 -16.33 9.80
C LEU A 279 15.68 -16.57 8.91
N ASP A 280 14.51 -16.70 9.53
CA ASP A 280 13.26 -16.81 8.77
C ASP A 280 12.95 -15.51 7.99
N ASN A 281 13.30 -14.32 8.53
CA ASN A 281 13.10 -13.03 7.84
C ASN A 281 14.02 -13.00 6.61
N ALA A 282 15.28 -13.37 6.79
CA ALA A 282 16.25 -13.49 5.71
C ALA A 282 15.79 -14.46 4.61
N ALA A 283 15.16 -15.59 4.97
CA ALA A 283 14.58 -16.52 4.00
C ALA A 283 13.40 -15.90 3.22
N ILE A 284 12.54 -15.12 3.89
CA ILE A 284 11.47 -14.37 3.22
C ILE A 284 12.07 -13.35 2.26
N PHE A 285 13.05 -12.56 2.70
CA PHE A 285 13.67 -11.53 1.88
C PHE A 285 14.49 -12.12 0.72
N SER A 286 15.13 -13.28 0.89
CA SER A 286 15.76 -14.02 -0.22
C SER A 286 14.74 -14.37 -1.31
N ARG A 287 13.57 -14.89 -0.93
CA ARG A 287 12.50 -15.16 -1.90
C ARG A 287 11.94 -13.89 -2.55
N VAL A 288 11.85 -12.79 -1.80
CA VAL A 288 11.45 -11.49 -2.34
C VAL A 288 12.47 -11.02 -3.39
N ARG A 289 13.76 -11.12 -3.10
CA ARG A 289 14.85 -10.85 -4.05
C ARG A 289 14.65 -11.66 -5.34
N ASP A 290 14.48 -12.97 -5.22
CA ASP A 290 14.31 -13.85 -6.39
C ASP A 290 13.04 -13.50 -7.18
N THR A 291 11.99 -13.06 -6.50
CA THR A 291 10.76 -12.56 -7.16
C THR A 291 11.01 -11.28 -7.96
N VAL A 292 11.78 -10.32 -7.41
CA VAL A 292 12.16 -9.09 -8.12
C VAL A 292 12.95 -9.42 -9.38
N ILE A 293 13.87 -10.39 -9.28
CA ILE A 293 14.65 -10.87 -10.43
C ILE A 293 13.73 -11.46 -11.49
N ALA A 294 12.79 -12.33 -11.10
CA ALA A 294 11.85 -12.95 -12.02
C ALA A 294 10.89 -11.93 -12.65
N ALA A 295 10.43 -10.93 -11.90
CA ALA A 295 9.50 -9.92 -12.40
C ALA A 295 10.11 -9.00 -13.48
N LEU A 296 11.44 -8.90 -13.53
CA LEU A 296 12.19 -8.09 -14.49
C LEU A 296 12.87 -8.91 -15.60
N ASN A 297 12.72 -10.24 -15.60
CA ASN A 297 13.32 -11.08 -16.63
C ASN A 297 12.63 -10.90 -17.99
N GLU A 298 13.30 -11.34 -19.06
CA GLU A 298 12.80 -11.18 -20.43
C GLU A 298 11.46 -11.89 -20.66
N GLU A 299 11.27 -13.09 -20.10
CA GLU A 299 10.04 -13.85 -20.23
C GLU A 299 8.82 -13.12 -19.64
N ALA A 300 8.96 -12.51 -18.46
CA ALA A 300 7.92 -11.70 -17.84
C ALA A 300 7.62 -10.46 -18.70
N GLN A 301 8.65 -9.81 -19.24
CA GLN A 301 8.49 -8.65 -20.12
C GLN A 301 7.70 -9.01 -21.39
N VAL A 302 8.04 -10.13 -22.04
CA VAL A 302 7.33 -10.64 -23.22
C VAL A 302 5.85 -10.87 -22.89
N LYS A 303 5.56 -11.59 -21.80
CA LYS A 303 4.18 -11.87 -21.37
C LYS A 303 3.37 -10.59 -21.12
N TYR A 304 4.00 -9.58 -20.51
CA TYR A 304 3.38 -8.30 -20.24
C TYR A 304 3.08 -7.51 -21.53
N ALA A 305 4.03 -7.45 -22.45
CA ALA A 305 3.85 -6.84 -23.77
C ALA A 305 2.73 -7.54 -24.56
N GLU A 306 2.70 -8.86 -24.57
CA GLU A 306 1.66 -9.65 -25.25
C GLU A 306 0.26 -9.42 -24.67
N SER A 307 0.16 -9.20 -23.36
CA SER A 307 -1.11 -8.88 -22.70
C SER A 307 -1.65 -7.53 -23.18
N ILE A 308 -0.77 -6.52 -23.35
CA ILE A 308 -1.13 -5.20 -23.88
C ILE A 308 -1.60 -5.31 -25.33
N ILE A 309 -0.84 -6.03 -26.17
CA ILE A 309 -1.19 -6.28 -27.58
C ILE A 309 -2.57 -6.94 -27.67
N THR A 310 -2.80 -7.98 -26.86
CA THR A 310 -4.07 -8.71 -26.87
C THR A 310 -5.23 -7.82 -26.42
N ALA A 311 -5.07 -7.04 -25.35
CA ALA A 311 -6.11 -6.13 -24.86
C ALA A 311 -6.47 -5.03 -25.86
N LYS A 312 -5.50 -4.57 -26.66
CA LYS A 312 -5.72 -3.56 -27.71
C LYS A 312 -6.41 -4.14 -28.95
N ALA A 313 -6.26 -5.43 -29.23
CA ALA A 313 -7.04 -6.14 -30.24
C ALA A 313 -8.43 -6.58 -29.76
N THR A 314 -8.65 -6.66 -28.44
CA THR A 314 -9.90 -7.18 -27.87
C THR A 314 -10.96 -6.09 -27.78
N VAL A 315 -11.85 -6.06 -28.77
CA VAL A 315 -13.02 -5.16 -28.81
C VAL A 315 -14.02 -5.56 -27.73
N ILE A 316 -14.59 -4.57 -27.05
CA ILE A 316 -15.69 -4.73 -26.12
C ILE A 316 -16.97 -4.29 -26.84
N GLU A 317 -17.96 -5.17 -26.90
CA GLU A 317 -19.28 -4.89 -27.46
C GLU A 317 -20.33 -4.98 -26.35
N PRO A 318 -20.60 -3.89 -25.59
CA PRO A 318 -21.61 -3.91 -24.56
C PRO A 318 -23.01 -4.07 -25.14
N GLU A 319 -23.89 -4.78 -24.43
CA GLU A 319 -25.31 -4.90 -24.77
C GLU A 319 -26.14 -3.65 -24.40
N VAL A 320 -25.52 -2.70 -23.70
CA VAL A 320 -26.11 -1.43 -23.26
C VAL A 320 -25.30 -0.26 -23.84
N PRO A 321 -25.82 0.98 -23.86
CA PRO A 321 -25.04 2.14 -24.27
C PRO A 321 -23.70 2.23 -23.53
N THR A 322 -22.64 2.62 -24.22
CA THR A 322 -21.26 2.61 -23.68
C THR A 322 -21.12 3.35 -22.35
N PHE A 323 -21.78 4.50 -22.19
CA PHE A 323 -21.73 5.24 -20.93
C PHE A 323 -22.45 4.54 -19.78
N GLU A 324 -23.55 3.84 -20.05
CA GLU A 324 -24.23 3.02 -19.03
C GLU A 324 -23.36 1.81 -18.63
N PHE A 325 -22.66 1.22 -19.60
CA PHE A 325 -21.67 0.17 -19.31
C PHE A 325 -20.55 0.71 -18.41
N ILE A 326 -20.01 1.89 -18.74
CA ILE A 326 -18.97 2.55 -17.94
C ILE A 326 -19.47 2.86 -16.52
N ASP A 327 -20.71 3.34 -16.34
CA ASP A 327 -21.30 3.57 -15.02
C ASP A 327 -21.29 2.31 -14.15
N ARG A 328 -21.61 1.15 -14.74
CA ARG A 328 -21.62 -0.14 -14.02
C ARG A 328 -20.21 -0.62 -13.67
N ILE A 329 -19.23 -0.36 -14.54
CA ILE A 329 -17.81 -0.58 -14.21
C ILE A 329 -17.37 0.36 -13.09
N GLY A 330 -17.74 1.64 -13.15
CA GLY A 330 -17.46 2.63 -12.11
C GLY A 330 -18.01 2.22 -10.75
N ALA A 331 -19.24 1.71 -10.71
CA ALA A 331 -19.84 1.15 -9.49
C ALA A 331 -19.04 -0.05 -8.94
N THR A 332 -18.55 -0.93 -9.82
CA THR A 332 -17.73 -2.09 -9.42
C THR A 332 -16.38 -1.65 -8.83
N LEU A 333 -15.82 -0.56 -9.34
CA LEU A 333 -14.58 0.06 -8.86
C LEU A 333 -14.80 1.02 -7.66
N GLN A 334 -16.05 1.15 -7.20
CA GLN A 334 -16.46 2.07 -6.14
C GLN A 334 -15.99 3.50 -6.44
N LEU A 335 -16.18 3.95 -7.69
CA LEU A 335 -15.90 5.32 -8.08
C LEU A 335 -16.92 6.27 -7.45
N THR A 336 -16.46 7.45 -7.06
CA THR A 336 -17.35 8.59 -6.79
C THR A 336 -18.00 9.07 -8.08
N ASP A 337 -19.11 9.81 -7.97
CA ASP A 337 -19.77 10.41 -9.14
C ASP A 337 -18.80 11.27 -9.97
N ALA A 338 -17.93 12.02 -9.30
CA ALA A 338 -16.90 12.84 -9.95
C ALA A 338 -15.85 11.99 -10.68
N GLU A 339 -15.32 10.93 -10.05
CA GLU A 339 -14.39 9.99 -10.70
C GLU A 339 -15.05 9.30 -11.90
N ASN A 340 -16.34 9.02 -11.82
CA ASN A 340 -17.07 8.31 -12.87
C ASN A 340 -17.36 9.19 -14.09
N GLU A 341 -17.63 10.49 -13.90
CA GLU A 341 -17.73 11.43 -15.03
C GLU A 341 -16.38 11.59 -15.75
N VAL A 342 -15.29 11.72 -14.99
CA VAL A 342 -13.94 11.73 -15.58
C VAL A 342 -13.64 10.42 -16.31
N LEU A 343 -14.07 9.27 -15.79
CA LEU A 343 -13.89 7.99 -16.48
C LEU A 343 -14.56 8.00 -17.87
N LYS A 344 -15.79 8.50 -17.98
CA LYS A 344 -16.50 8.58 -19.27
C LYS A 344 -15.74 9.44 -20.27
N GLU A 345 -15.24 10.59 -19.84
CA GLU A 345 -14.46 11.50 -20.68
C GLU A 345 -13.15 10.84 -21.16
N GLU A 346 -12.40 10.23 -20.24
CA GLU A 346 -11.11 9.60 -20.55
C GLU A 346 -11.25 8.34 -21.41
N VAL A 347 -12.30 7.54 -21.22
CA VAL A 347 -12.62 6.41 -22.09
C VAL A 347 -13.06 6.89 -23.47
N ALA A 348 -13.91 7.92 -23.55
CA ALA A 348 -14.31 8.49 -24.84
C ALA A 348 -13.09 9.02 -25.62
N TYR A 349 -12.19 9.73 -24.94
CA TYR A 349 -10.92 10.19 -25.52
C TYR A 349 -10.04 9.01 -25.98
N SER A 350 -9.86 8.00 -25.13
CA SER A 350 -9.07 6.80 -25.45
C SER A 350 -9.66 6.03 -26.63
N ASN A 351 -10.97 5.94 -26.75
CA ASN A 351 -11.64 5.28 -27.88
C ASN A 351 -11.33 5.97 -29.22
N VAL A 352 -11.31 7.30 -29.24
CA VAL A 352 -10.97 8.07 -30.45
C VAL A 352 -9.50 7.88 -30.81
N VAL A 353 -8.61 7.96 -29.80
CA VAL A 353 -7.16 7.88 -29.99
C VAL A 353 -6.71 6.47 -30.40
N GLU A 354 -7.35 5.43 -29.87
CA GLU A 354 -7.03 4.02 -30.16
C GLU A 354 -7.87 3.45 -31.31
N GLY A 355 -8.86 4.18 -31.82
CA GLY A 355 -9.68 3.79 -32.98
C GLY A 355 -10.79 2.78 -32.68
N GLY A 356 -11.17 2.60 -31.41
CA GLY A 356 -12.27 1.71 -31.02
C GLY A 356 -12.39 1.50 -29.51
N PHE A 357 -13.52 0.93 -29.08
CA PHE A 357 -13.74 0.56 -27.68
C PHE A 357 -13.20 -0.85 -27.41
N THR A 358 -12.00 -0.91 -26.84
CA THR A 358 -11.24 -2.14 -26.53
C THR A 358 -10.94 -2.25 -25.03
N GLN A 359 -10.52 -3.43 -24.57
CA GLN A 359 -10.02 -3.59 -23.20
C GLN A 359 -8.90 -2.61 -22.87
N PHE A 360 -8.00 -2.36 -23.84
CA PHE A 360 -6.95 -1.37 -23.68
C PHE A 360 -7.53 0.04 -23.48
N SER A 361 -8.44 0.50 -24.33
CA SER A 361 -9.04 1.85 -24.21
C SER A 361 -9.76 2.05 -22.87
N LEU A 362 -10.48 1.03 -22.38
CA LEU A 362 -11.14 1.06 -21.08
C LEU A 362 -10.12 1.12 -19.93
N SER A 363 -9.06 0.31 -20.00
CA SER A 363 -7.96 0.35 -19.03
C SER A 363 -7.25 1.71 -19.02
N GLN A 364 -7.06 2.34 -20.17
CA GLN A 364 -6.45 3.67 -20.25
C GLN A 364 -7.32 4.72 -19.56
N GLY A 365 -8.64 4.67 -19.74
CA GLY A 365 -9.56 5.53 -19.02
C GLY A 365 -9.50 5.35 -17.50
N VAL A 366 -9.50 4.10 -17.02
CA VAL A 366 -9.40 3.80 -15.57
C VAL A 366 -8.06 4.26 -14.99
N THR A 367 -6.95 4.05 -15.70
CA THR A 367 -5.62 4.44 -15.22
C THR A 367 -5.34 5.93 -15.36
N ALA A 368 -6.07 6.65 -16.22
CA ALA A 368 -6.07 8.11 -16.23
C ALA A 368 -6.61 8.70 -14.91
N LEU A 369 -7.60 8.06 -14.28
CA LEU A 369 -8.04 8.44 -12.93
C LEU A 369 -6.93 8.29 -11.89
N ALA A 370 -6.10 7.24 -12.02
CA ALA A 370 -5.01 7.00 -11.07
C ALA A 370 -4.00 8.16 -11.05
N ARG A 371 -3.75 8.80 -12.20
CA ARG A 371 -2.90 10.00 -12.29
C ARG A 371 -3.48 11.19 -11.54
N GLN A 372 -4.81 11.33 -11.52
CA GLN A 372 -5.50 12.44 -10.86
C GLN A 372 -5.69 12.19 -9.35
N ALA A 373 -5.59 10.93 -8.92
CA ALA A 373 -5.71 10.56 -7.51
C ALA A 373 -4.56 11.13 -6.66
N THR A 374 -4.92 11.91 -5.65
CA THR A 374 -4.00 12.46 -4.65
C THR A 374 -3.58 11.43 -3.60
N ASN A 375 -4.48 10.49 -3.28
CA ASN A 375 -4.21 9.39 -2.37
C ASN A 375 -3.46 8.26 -3.09
N TYR A 376 -2.30 7.87 -2.56
CA TYR A 376 -1.43 6.85 -3.17
C TYR A 376 -2.07 5.45 -3.17
N ASP A 377 -2.84 5.09 -2.15
CA ASP A 377 -3.58 3.82 -2.11
C ASP A 377 -4.63 3.76 -3.19
N ARG A 378 -5.44 4.83 -3.34
CA ARG A 378 -6.44 4.91 -4.39
C ARG A 378 -5.82 4.85 -5.78
N ARG A 379 -4.68 5.53 -5.99
CA ARG A 379 -3.88 5.40 -7.22
C ARG A 379 -3.48 3.94 -7.47
N THR A 380 -2.91 3.28 -6.47
CA THR A 380 -2.47 1.88 -6.56
C THR A 380 -3.64 0.95 -6.91
N GLU A 381 -4.82 1.17 -6.31
CA GLU A 381 -6.05 0.39 -6.59
C GLU A 381 -6.49 0.54 -8.05
N LEU A 382 -6.50 1.78 -8.56
CA LEU A 382 -6.87 2.08 -9.94
C LEU A 382 -5.86 1.51 -10.96
N GLU A 383 -4.55 1.58 -10.65
CA GLU A 383 -3.51 0.95 -11.50
C GLU A 383 -3.63 -0.57 -11.54
N ARG A 384 -4.02 -1.21 -10.42
CA ARG A 384 -4.32 -2.65 -10.39
C ARG A 384 -5.59 -2.98 -11.15
N ALA A 385 -6.63 -2.16 -11.02
CA ALA A 385 -7.89 -2.32 -11.77
C ALA A 385 -7.66 -2.21 -13.28
N GLY A 386 -6.82 -1.26 -13.73
CA GLY A 386 -6.39 -1.17 -15.12
C GLY A 386 -5.79 -2.47 -15.63
N TRP A 387 -4.83 -3.05 -14.90
CA TRP A 387 -4.26 -4.34 -15.30
C TRP A 387 -5.29 -5.49 -15.31
N GLN A 388 -6.20 -5.52 -14.35
CA GLN A 388 -7.28 -6.50 -14.33
C GLN A 388 -8.20 -6.39 -15.55
N ILE A 389 -8.38 -5.19 -16.12
CA ILE A 389 -9.12 -4.99 -17.37
C ILE A 389 -8.30 -5.49 -18.56
N ILE A 390 -6.99 -5.20 -18.61
CA ILE A 390 -6.07 -5.70 -19.67
C ILE A 390 -6.08 -7.22 -19.78
N THR A 391 -6.09 -7.91 -18.64
CA THR A 391 -6.00 -9.39 -18.58
C THR A 391 -7.33 -10.07 -18.27
N GLY A 392 -8.40 -9.29 -18.16
CA GLY A 392 -9.71 -9.76 -17.73
C GLY A 392 -10.38 -10.60 -18.81
N ASP A 393 -11.19 -11.56 -18.37
CA ASP A 393 -12.12 -12.26 -19.25
C ASP A 393 -13.20 -11.28 -19.74
N THR A 394 -13.28 -11.04 -21.04
CA THR A 394 -14.25 -10.13 -21.66
C THR A 394 -15.68 -10.51 -21.29
N GLY A 395 -16.02 -11.80 -21.16
CA GLY A 395 -17.34 -12.25 -20.72
C GLY A 395 -17.67 -11.83 -19.29
N LYS A 396 -16.67 -11.85 -18.39
CA LYS A 396 -16.84 -11.36 -17.01
C LYS A 396 -16.94 -9.85 -16.94
N LEU A 397 -16.18 -9.12 -17.76
CA LEU A 397 -16.29 -7.67 -17.87
C LEU A 397 -17.67 -7.25 -18.39
N LEU A 398 -18.16 -7.94 -19.42
CA LEU A 398 -19.51 -7.76 -19.95
C LEU A 398 -20.57 -8.11 -18.90
N ALA A 399 -20.40 -9.19 -18.14
CA ALA A 399 -21.30 -9.56 -17.05
C ALA A 399 -21.31 -8.55 -15.90
N ALA A 400 -20.15 -8.00 -15.51
CA ALA A 400 -20.07 -6.91 -14.54
C ALA A 400 -20.82 -5.67 -15.06
N GLY A 401 -20.69 -5.38 -16.36
CA GLY A 401 -21.48 -4.37 -17.05
C GLY A 401 -22.94 -4.74 -17.32
N ARG A 402 -23.41 -5.95 -16.97
CA ARG A 402 -24.83 -6.35 -16.99
C ARG A 402 -25.50 -6.23 -15.62
N ALA A 403 -24.72 -6.35 -14.55
CA ALA A 403 -25.23 -6.30 -13.19
C ALA A 403 -25.92 -4.95 -12.98
N THR A 404 -27.25 -4.99 -12.91
CA THR A 404 -28.05 -3.83 -12.51
C THR A 404 -27.62 -3.45 -11.09
N ALA A 405 -27.64 -2.16 -10.76
CA ALA A 405 -27.51 -1.65 -9.40
C ALA A 405 -28.69 -2.17 -8.53
N ARG A 406 -28.70 -3.46 -8.24
CA ARG A 406 -29.58 -4.15 -7.30
C ARG A 406 -28.69 -4.56 -6.14
N ASN A 407 -28.47 -3.61 -5.24
CA ASN A 407 -28.27 -3.80 -3.79
C ASN A 407 -27.80 -2.51 -3.09
N SER A 408 -28.44 -1.38 -3.38
CA SER A 408 -28.33 -0.16 -2.58
C SER A 408 -29.70 0.20 -1.99
N ARG A 409 -30.28 -0.74 -1.23
CA ARG A 409 -31.36 -0.52 -0.25
C ARG A 409 -31.65 -1.83 0.47
N ASN A 410 -31.03 -1.99 1.63
CA ASN A 410 -31.64 -2.49 2.87
C ASN A 410 -30.71 -2.19 4.04
#